data_AF-A0ABC8THF7-F1
#
_entry.id   AF-A0ABC8THF7-F1
#
_cell.length_a   1.000
_cell.length_b   1.000
_cell.length_c   1.000
_cell.angle_alpha   90.00
_cell.angle_beta   90.00
_cell.angle_gamma   90.00
#
_symmetry.space_group_name_H-M   'P 1'
#
loop_
_entity.id
_entity.type
_entity.pdbx_description
1 polymer ?
#
loop_
_entity_poly.entity_id
_entity_poly.type
_entity_poly.pdbx_seq_one_letter_code
_entity_poly.pdbx_strand_id
1 'polypeptide(L)' 'MSSKDIKGYIQRYGAVSMYNATYVVNYCTIGSTWIGFDDVEVVKIKVAYAKKRNLLGYFVWQVAHDDNWVLSQA' A
#
# COMPACT_ATOMS: atom_id res chain seq x y z
N MET A 1 -8.39 1.81 7.82
CA MET A 1 -7.40 2.87 8.13
C MET A 1 -6.91 3.46 6.82
N SER A 2 -6.60 4.75 6.77
CA SER A 2 -5.97 5.35 5.58
C SER A 2 -4.50 4.89 5.46
N SER A 3 -3.88 5.05 4.27
CA SER A 3 -2.45 4.77 4.09
C SER A 3 -1.61 5.58 5.09
N LYS A 4 -1.95 6.86 5.25
CA LYS A 4 -1.35 7.76 6.23
C LYS A 4 -1.47 7.24 7.67
N ASP A 5 -2.65 6.78 8.07
CA ASP A 5 -2.86 6.22 9.43
C ASP A 5 -2.03 4.96 9.65
N ILE A 6 -1.92 4.09 8.64
CA ILE A 6 -1.15 2.85 8.71
C ILE A 6 0.33 3.16 8.89
N LYS A 7 0.88 4.11 8.12
CA LYS A 7 2.27 4.56 8.26
C LYS A 7 2.55 5.11 9.66
N GLY A 8 1.66 5.97 10.16
CA GLY A 8 1.76 6.50 11.51
C GLY A 8 1.68 5.42 12.58
N TYR A 9 0.82 4.41 12.40
CA TYR A 9 0.67 3.28 13.31
C TYR A 9 1.93 2.40 13.33
N ILE A 10 2.48 2.06 12.16
CA ILE A 10 3.73 1.32 12.03
C ILE A 10 4.87 2.04 12.76
N GLN A 11 5.02 3.35 12.52
CA GLN A 11 6.06 4.17 13.15
C GLN A 11 5.89 4.23 14.68
N ARG A 12 4.66 4.48 15.15
CA ARG A 12 4.34 4.61 16.58
C ARG A 12 4.66 3.35 17.38
N TYR A 13 4.48 2.17 16.78
CA TYR A 13 4.68 0.89 17.46
C TYR A 13 5.98 0.18 17.04
N GLY A 14 6.85 0.83 16.24
CA GLY A 14 8.12 0.26 15.81
C GLY A 14 7.97 -1.02 14.98
N ALA A 15 6.85 -1.16 14.25
CA ALA A 15 6.59 -2.33 13.43
C ALA A 15 7.37 -2.29 12.11
N VAL A 16 7.46 -3.43 11.45
CA VAL A 16 8.06 -3.55 10.12
C VAL A 16 6.97 -3.84 9.10
N SER A 17 6.96 -3.09 7.99
CA SER A 17 6.17 -3.41 6.81
C SER A 17 6.85 -4.56 6.06
N MET A 18 6.10 -5.62 5.80
CA MET A 18 6.54 -6.81 5.10
C MET A 18 5.86 -6.88 3.73
N TYR A 19 6.61 -7.27 2.71
CA TYR A 19 6.08 -7.53 1.36
C TYR A 19 5.81 -9.02 1.16
N ASN A 20 4.64 -9.36 0.63
CA ASN A 20 4.35 -10.71 0.15
C ASN A 20 4.31 -10.74 -1.38
N ALA A 21 5.32 -11.37 -2.00
CA ALA A 21 5.44 -11.43 -3.45
C ALA A 21 4.40 -12.32 -4.14
N THR A 22 3.88 -13.35 -3.46
CA THR A 22 2.86 -14.25 -4.01
C THR A 22 1.53 -13.53 -4.18
N TYR A 23 1.17 -12.69 -3.21
CA TYR A 23 -0.11 -11.98 -3.19
C TYR A 23 -0.02 -10.51 -3.63
N VAL A 24 1.19 -9.98 -3.80
CA VAL A 24 1.47 -8.58 -4.17
C VAL A 24 0.75 -7.63 -3.21
N VAL A 25 1.11 -7.74 -1.93
CA VAL A 25 0.51 -6.96 -0.82
C VAL A 25 1.56 -6.64 0.24
N ASN A 26 1.43 -5.48 0.88
CA ASN A 26 2.17 -5.13 2.07
C ASN A 26 1.35 -5.47 3.31
N TYR A 27 2.03 -5.84 4.39
CA TYR A 27 1.36 -6.06 5.66
C TYR A 27 2.27 -5.75 6.85
N CYS A 28 1.67 -5.51 8.00
CA CYS A 28 2.38 -5.45 9.27
C CYS A 28 1.59 -6.19 10.35
N THR A 29 2.30 -6.65 11.38
CA THR A 29 1.72 -7.28 12.56
C THR A 29 2.17 -6.53 13.81
N ILE A 30 1.24 -6.07 14.63
CA ILE A 30 1.49 -5.37 15.90
C ILE A 30 0.68 -6.08 16.99
N GLY A 31 1.34 -6.81 17.88
CA GLY A 31 0.68 -7.68 18.84
C GLY A 31 -0.18 -8.73 18.12
N SER A 32 -1.48 -8.75 18.41
CA SER A 32 -2.46 -9.63 17.75
C SER A 32 -3.14 -8.99 16.52
N THR A 33 -2.78 -7.76 16.15
CA THR A 33 -3.40 -7.04 15.04
C THR A 33 -2.57 -7.22 13.77
N TRP A 34 -3.22 -7.69 12.70
CA TRP A 34 -2.63 -7.77 11.36
C TRP A 34 -3.31 -6.77 10.43
N ILE A 35 -2.53 -6.02 9.66
CA ILE A 35 -3.02 -5.00 8.73
C ILE A 35 -2.41 -5.25 7.36
N GLY A 36 -3.24 -5.47 6.35
CA GLY A 36 -2.85 -5.53 4.94
C GLY A 36 -3.12 -4.21 4.23
N PHE A 37 -2.19 -3.77 3.39
CA PHE A 37 -2.27 -2.51 2.66
C PHE A 37 -1.40 -2.53 1.41
N ASP A 38 -1.53 -1.50 0.57
CA ASP A 38 -0.66 -1.28 -0.59
C ASP A 38 0.30 -0.14 -0.28
N ASP A 39 1.59 -0.46 -0.23
CA ASP A 39 2.67 0.54 -0.15
C ASP A 39 3.20 0.84 -1.57
N VAL A 40 4.17 1.77 -1.66
CA VAL A 40 4.73 2.26 -2.93
C VAL A 40 5.14 1.13 -3.88
N GLU A 41 5.75 0.05 -3.36
CA GLU A 41 6.17 -1.07 -4.20
C GLU A 41 4.98 -1.84 -4.80
N VAL A 42 3.93 -2.08 -4.02
CA VAL A 42 2.74 -2.81 -4.46
C VAL A 42 1.95 -1.97 -5.47
N VAL A 43 1.83 -0.67 -5.23
CA VAL A 43 1.19 0.25 -6.19
C VAL A 43 1.91 0.22 -7.52
N LYS A 44 3.24 0.36 -7.54
CA LYS A 44 4.06 0.27 -8.76
C LYS A 44 3.85 -1.04 -9.51
N ILE A 45 3.82 -2.17 -8.79
CA ILE A 45 3.63 -3.49 -9.41
C ILE A 45 2.23 -3.60 -10.02
N LYS A 46 1.18 -3.17 -9.31
CA LYS A 46 -0.21 -3.22 -9.80
C LYS A 46 -0.41 -2.31 -11.02
N VAL A 47 0.15 -1.09 -11.01
CA VAL A 47 0.11 -0.16 -12.16
C VAL A 47 0.87 -0.76 -13.36
N ALA A 48 2.07 -1.30 -13.14
CA ALA A 48 2.84 -1.95 -14.19
C ALA A 48 2.11 -3.17 -14.77
N TYR A 49 1.41 -3.93 -13.92
CA TYR A 49 0.59 -5.05 -14.36
C TYR A 49 -0.57 -4.59 -15.26
N ALA A 50 -1.32 -3.57 -14.85
CA ALA A 50 -2.42 -3.02 -15.64
C ALA A 50 -1.93 -2.56 -17.03
N LYS A 51 -0.79 -1.85 -17.06
CA LYS A 51 -0.12 -1.43 -18.30
C LYS A 51 0.30 -2.63 -19.16
N LYS A 52 0.95 -3.64 -18.57
CA LYS A 52 1.39 -4.86 -19.29
C LYS A 52 0.22 -5.65 -19.88
N ARG A 53 -0.94 -5.61 -19.23
CA ARG A 53 -2.15 -6.31 -19.67
C ARG A 53 -3.04 -5.48 -20.60
N ASN A 54 -2.60 -4.29 -21.03
CA ASN A 54 -3.39 -3.38 -21.86
C ASN A 54 -4.78 -3.08 -21.27
N LEU A 55 -4.87 -2.95 -19.94
CA LEU A 55 -6.07 -2.43 -19.30
C LEU A 55 -6.14 -0.91 -19.54
N LEU A 56 -7.35 -0.35 -19.47
CA LEU A 56 -7.56 1.09 -19.69
C LEU A 56 -6.78 1.96 -18.69
N GLY A 57 -6.63 1.49 -17.45
CA GLY A 57 -5.91 2.21 -16.40
C GLY A 57 -6.20 1.65 -15.02
N TYR A 58 -6.05 2.50 -14.01
CA TYR A 58 -6.32 2.23 -12.60
C TYR A 58 -7.00 3.44 -11.97
N PHE A 59 -7.62 3.24 -10.81
CA PHE A 59 -8.15 4.32 -9.98
C PHE A 59 -7.87 4.00 -8.51
N VAL A 60 -7.93 5.01 -7.64
CA VAL A 60 -7.67 4.87 -6.20
C VAL A 60 -8.89 5.26 -5.39
N TRP A 61 -9.12 4.58 -4.26
CA TRP A 61 -10.16 4.93 -3.29
C TRP A 61 -9.55 5.07 -1.89
N GLN A 62 -9.51 6.26 -1.29
CA GLN A 62 -9.76 7.56 -1.90
C GLN A 62 -8.55 8.46 -1.73
N VAL A 63 -8.45 9.48 -2.58
CA VAL A 63 -7.30 10.38 -2.67
C VAL A 63 -6.94 11.00 -1.31
N ALA A 64 -7.92 11.37 -0.49
CA ALA A 64 -7.70 11.93 0.84
C ALA A 64 -6.99 10.99 1.83
N HIS A 65 -6.88 9.70 1.52
CA HIS A 65 -6.24 8.69 2.37
C HIS A 65 -4.76 8.47 2.04
N ASP A 66 -4.24 9.14 1.01
CA ASP A 66 -2.82 9.08 0.66
C ASP A 66 -1.99 9.95 1.61
N ASP A 67 -0.75 9.56 1.84
CA ASP A 67 0.19 10.33 2.65
C ASP A 67 1.01 11.24 1.74
N ASN A 68 0.66 12.52 1.69
CA ASN A 68 1.34 13.52 0.87
C ASN A 68 1.52 13.08 -0.61
N TRP A 69 0.48 12.48 -1.19
CA TRP A 69 0.44 12.02 -2.59
C TRP A 69 1.47 10.94 -2.96
N VAL A 70 2.10 10.29 -1.97
CA VAL A 70 3.18 9.33 -2.20
C VAL A 70 2.73 8.14 -3.05
N LEU A 71 1.54 7.58 -2.79
CA LEU A 71 1.02 6.48 -3.61
C LEU A 71 0.52 6.98 -4.97
N SER A 72 -0.02 8.19 -5.03
CA SER A 72 -0.53 8.79 -6.26
C SER A 72 0.58 9.19 -7.26
N GLN A 73 1.80 9.47 -6.77
CA GLN A 73 2.97 9.78 -7.60
C GLN A 73 3.82 8.55 -7.97
N ALA A 74 3.51 7.38 -7.41
CA ALA A 74 4.31 6.17 -7.51
C ALA A 74 4.36 5.57 -8.93
#